data_AF-A0A519Q9U0-F1
#
_entry.id   AF-A0A519Q9U0-F1
#
_cell.length_a   1.000
_cell.length_b   1.000
_cell.length_c   1.000
_cell.angle_alpha   90.00
_cell.angle_beta   90.00
_cell.angle_gamma   90.00
#
_symmetry.space_group_name_H-M   'P 1'
#
loop_
_entity.id
_entity.type
_entity.pdbx_description
1 polymer ?
#
loop_
_entity_poly.entity_id
_entity_poly.type
_entity_poly.pdbx_seq_one_letter_code
_entity_poly.pdbx_strand_id
1 'polypeptide(L)'
;MADGSRVVSRDTSERRREITTMIRARGSVQVAALSERFRVSMQTIRKDLHYLEERGVATRAYGGAISSEVVNAPVEPAIETKRVTHTEAKERVGRMAAGMVKPGESIMLDSGTTTLQIARFLPDDEDLTVVTNDFDVLSVLVQKRKIKIVMLGGELRRRNMAFYGAQTVAALDDMLLDKVFLGVDGLDIERGVTTHHEPEAQLNRRMV
;
A
#
# COMPACT_ATOMS: atom_id res chain seq x y z
N MET A 1 -27.84 31.69 1.82
CA MET A 1 -26.51 32.34 1.90
C MET A 1 -26.30 32.77 3.34
N ALA A 2 -25.28 32.21 4.00
CA ALA A 2 -24.67 32.75 5.21
C ALA A 2 -23.24 32.17 5.25
N ASP A 3 -22.30 33.00 4.80
CA ASP A 3 -20.85 32.77 4.82
C ASP A 3 -20.39 32.71 6.28
N GLY A 4 -20.15 31.50 6.77
CA GLY A 4 -19.55 31.22 8.07
C GLY A 4 -18.04 31.27 7.97
N SER A 5 -17.47 32.46 7.74
CA SER A 5 -16.03 32.69 7.79
C SER A 5 -15.52 32.42 9.21
N ARG A 6 -15.07 31.19 9.49
CA ARG A 6 -14.35 30.87 10.73
C ARG A 6 -13.08 31.71 10.76
N VAL A 7 -13.00 32.58 11.76
CA VAL A 7 -11.84 33.42 12.03
C VAL A 7 -10.63 32.51 12.19
N VAL A 8 -9.69 32.57 11.25
CA VAL A 8 -8.43 31.85 11.32
C VAL A 8 -7.63 32.47 12.46
N SER A 9 -7.62 31.80 13.61
CA SER A 9 -6.93 32.28 14.79
C SER A 9 -5.41 32.17 14.62
N ARG A 10 -4.72 33.30 14.80
CA ARG A 10 -3.25 33.36 14.91
C ARG A 10 -2.77 32.89 16.28
N ASP A 11 -3.68 32.66 17.22
CA ASP A 11 -3.33 32.10 18.52
C ASP A 11 -2.71 30.70 18.35
N THR A 12 -1.60 30.48 19.04
CA THR A 12 -0.82 29.25 18.89
C THR A 12 -1.54 28.07 19.50
N SER A 13 -2.28 28.26 20.59
CA SER A 13 -3.01 27.17 21.26
C SER A 13 -4.22 26.74 20.44
N GLU A 14 -4.99 27.70 19.93
CA GLU A 14 -6.14 27.43 19.05
C GLU A 14 -5.72 26.78 17.73
N ARG A 15 -4.66 27.29 17.09
CA ARG A 15 -4.09 26.68 15.87
C ARG A 15 -3.65 25.23 16.10
N ARG A 16 -2.94 24.95 17.20
CA ARG A 16 -2.53 23.58 17.54
C ARG A 16 -3.72 22.66 17.76
N ARG A 17 -4.76 23.15 18.44
CA ARG A 17 -6.01 22.40 18.64
C ARG A 17 -6.68 22.05 17.32
N GLU A 18 -6.78 23.00 16.39
CA GLU A 18 -7.31 22.73 15.05
C GLU A 18 -6.44 21.75 14.26
N ILE A 19 -5.12 21.88 14.33
CA ILE A 19 -4.18 20.94 13.69
C ILE A 19 -4.41 19.53 14.23
N THR A 20 -4.55 19.36 15.56
CA THR A 20 -4.88 18.07 16.17
C THR A 20 -6.21 17.51 15.65
N THR A 21 -7.26 18.33 15.57
CA THR A 21 -8.55 17.89 15.01
C THR A 21 -8.42 17.44 13.56
N MET A 22 -7.65 18.16 12.74
CA MET A 22 -7.41 17.76 11.35
C MET A 22 -6.60 16.46 11.24
N ILE A 23 -5.57 16.29 12.06
CA ILE A 23 -4.76 15.07 12.11
C ILE A 23 -5.63 13.87 12.49
N ARG A 24 -6.50 14.00 13.49
CA ARG A 24 -7.43 12.94 13.89
C ARG A 24 -8.47 12.62 12.81
N ALA A 25 -9.01 13.64 12.14
CA ALA A 25 -10.04 13.44 11.13
C ALA A 25 -9.51 12.91 9.78
N ARG A 26 -8.27 13.26 9.41
CA ARG A 26 -7.70 12.98 8.08
C ARG A 26 -6.53 11.99 8.10
N GLY A 27 -6.06 11.59 9.27
CA GLY A 27 -4.89 10.74 9.47
C GLY A 27 -3.54 11.44 9.22
N SER A 28 -3.48 12.44 8.34
CA SER A 28 -2.26 13.19 8.01
C SER A 28 -2.53 14.66 7.67
N VAL A 29 -1.49 15.49 7.79
CA VAL A 29 -1.48 16.91 7.41
C VAL A 29 -0.15 17.30 6.78
N GLN A 30 -0.19 18.30 5.87
CA GLN A 30 0.99 18.81 5.15
C GLN A 30 1.35 20.22 5.60
N VAL A 31 2.64 20.50 5.83
CA VAL A 31 3.14 21.79 6.31
C VAL A 31 2.73 22.94 5.38
N ALA A 32 2.83 22.74 4.07
CA ALA A 32 2.46 23.76 3.07
C ALA A 32 0.98 24.15 3.17
N ALA A 33 0.09 23.15 3.21
CA ALA A 33 -1.35 23.37 3.32
C ALA A 33 -1.74 24.05 4.65
N LEU A 34 -1.09 23.66 5.76
CA LEU A 34 -1.31 24.30 7.06
C LEU A 34 -0.79 25.74 7.09
N SER A 35 0.35 26.00 6.46
CA SER A 35 0.96 27.34 6.37
C SER A 35 0.03 28.30 5.63
N GLU A 36 -0.54 27.86 4.51
CA GLU A 36 -1.53 28.61 3.73
C GLU A 36 -2.81 28.84 4.53
N ARG A 37 -3.39 27.77 5.11
CA ARG A 37 -4.62 27.83 5.88
C ARG A 37 -4.53 28.79 7.07
N PHE A 38 -3.47 28.70 7.86
CA PHE A 38 -3.30 29.51 9.06
C PHE A 38 -2.61 30.85 8.81
N ARG A 39 -2.17 31.12 7.58
CA ARG A 39 -1.43 32.33 7.19
C ARG A 39 -0.22 32.60 8.09
N VAL A 40 0.53 31.54 8.39
CA VAL A 40 1.78 31.59 9.17
C VAL A 40 2.90 30.93 8.39
N SER A 41 4.15 31.21 8.75
CA SER A 41 5.30 30.61 8.07
C SER A 41 5.31 29.08 8.20
N MET A 42 5.92 28.39 7.22
CA MET A 42 6.18 26.95 7.33
C MET A 42 7.00 26.61 8.57
N GLN A 43 7.91 27.50 9.00
CA GLN A 43 8.69 27.32 10.22
C GLN A 43 7.81 27.33 11.47
N THR A 44 6.77 28.19 11.52
CA THR A 44 5.78 28.21 12.59
C THR A 44 5.02 26.89 12.65
N ILE A 45 4.53 26.40 11.50
CA ILE A 45 3.86 25.10 11.44
C ILE A 45 4.80 23.97 11.87
N ARG A 46 6.06 23.97 11.44
CA ARG A 46 7.04 22.95 11.87
C ARG A 46 7.24 22.96 13.39
N LYS A 47 7.29 24.14 14.02
CA LYS A 47 7.35 24.26 15.49
C LYS A 47 6.07 23.74 16.16
N ASP A 48 4.90 23.99 15.58
CA ASP A 48 3.63 23.48 16.12
C ASP A 48 3.52 21.96 16.00
N LEU A 49 3.92 21.39 14.86
CA LEU A 49 3.96 19.93 14.67
C LEU A 49 4.99 19.27 15.59
N HIS A 50 6.13 19.90 15.84
CA HIS A 50 7.12 19.41 16.79
C HIS A 50 6.56 19.40 18.22
N TYR A 51 5.86 20.46 18.63
CA TYR A 51 5.18 20.49 19.94
C TYR A 51 4.11 19.39 20.08
N LEU A 52 3.37 19.09 19.01
CA LEU A 52 2.38 18.01 19.01
C LEU A 52 3.04 16.62 19.05
N GLU A 53 4.23 16.49 18.47
CA GLU A 53 5.05 15.26 18.51
C GLU A 53 5.59 14.99 19.91
N GLU A 54 6.15 15.99 20.60
CA GLU A 54 6.61 15.85 21.99
C GLU A 54 5.48 15.42 22.95
N ARG A 55 4.22 15.71 22.60
CA ARG A 55 3.03 15.32 23.36
C ARG A 55 2.37 14.03 22.89
N GLY A 56 2.97 13.34 21.91
CA GLY A 56 2.45 12.08 21.38
C GLY A 56 1.11 12.23 20.68
N VAL A 57 0.77 13.41 20.15
CA VAL A 57 -0.48 13.68 19.41
C VAL A 57 -0.31 13.43 17.91
N ALA A 58 0.92 13.58 17.42
CA ALA A 58 1.28 13.38 16.03
C ALA A 58 2.71 12.86 15.93
N THR A 59 3.11 12.33 14.78
CA THR A 59 4.50 11.99 14.48
C THR A 59 4.91 12.71 13.21
N ARG A 60 6.11 13.28 13.18
CA ARG A 60 6.56 13.99 11.98
C ARG A 60 6.77 13.01 10.82
N ALA A 61 6.38 13.46 9.63
CA ALA A 61 6.57 12.77 8.37
C ALA A 61 7.21 13.71 7.34
N TYR A 62 7.59 13.20 6.16
CA TYR A 62 8.16 14.05 5.11
C TYR A 62 7.17 15.15 4.70
N GLY A 63 7.54 16.42 4.94
CA GLY A 63 6.70 17.57 4.61
C GLY A 63 5.50 17.83 5.53
N GLY A 64 5.26 17.03 6.58
CA GLY A 64 4.01 17.04 7.33
C GLY A 64 4.05 16.34 8.69
N ALA A 65 2.88 15.90 9.16
CA ALA A 65 2.73 15.01 10.31
C ALA A 65 1.56 14.06 10.12
N ILE A 66 1.66 12.89 10.74
CA ILE A 66 0.62 11.84 10.77
C ILE A 66 0.12 11.63 12.20
N SER A 67 -1.09 11.10 12.36
CA SER A 67 -1.65 10.81 13.68
C SER A 67 -0.78 9.82 14.44
N SER A 68 -0.49 10.09 15.70
CA SER A 68 0.23 9.14 16.56
C SER A 68 -0.57 7.85 16.77
N GLU A 69 -1.90 7.89 16.66
CA GLU A 69 -2.76 6.69 16.69
C GLU A 69 -2.55 5.81 15.44
N VAL A 70 -2.18 6.41 14.29
CA VAL A 70 -1.79 5.68 13.08
C VAL A 70 -0.36 5.12 13.21
N VAL A 71 0.52 5.82 13.92
CA VAL A 71 1.87 5.32 14.24
C VAL A 71 1.84 4.21 15.30
N ASN A 72 0.88 4.27 16.22
CA ASN A 72 0.58 3.25 17.21
C ASN A 72 -0.40 2.18 16.70
N ALA A 73 -0.80 2.24 15.43
CA ALA A 73 -1.51 1.14 14.79
C ALA A 73 -0.59 -0.10 14.84
N PRO A 74 -1.15 -1.32 14.93
CA PRO A 74 -0.35 -2.53 14.91
C PRO A 74 0.59 -2.50 13.71
N VAL A 75 1.89 -2.51 14.03
CA VAL A 75 2.99 -2.57 13.06
C VAL A 75 2.67 -3.69 12.08
N GLU A 76 2.66 -3.38 10.77
CA GLU A 76 2.38 -4.38 9.72
C GLU A 76 3.17 -5.67 10.04
N PRO A 77 2.51 -6.84 10.20
CA PRO A 77 3.22 -8.04 10.60
C PRO A 77 4.35 -8.35 9.61
N ALA A 78 5.50 -8.78 10.14
CA ALA A 78 6.60 -9.23 9.29
C ALA A 78 6.13 -10.34 8.34
N ILE A 79 6.74 -10.43 7.14
CA ILE A 79 6.34 -11.42 6.14
C ILE A 79 6.43 -12.85 6.67
N GLU A 80 7.40 -13.15 7.53
CA GLU A 80 7.55 -14.45 8.19
C GLU A 80 6.33 -14.78 9.06
N THR A 81 5.80 -13.81 9.80
CA THR A 81 4.57 -13.98 10.58
C THR A 81 3.37 -14.16 9.65
N LYS A 82 3.27 -13.36 8.58
CA LYS A 82 2.21 -13.51 7.58
C LYS A 82 2.24 -14.91 6.95
N ARG A 83 3.43 -15.49 6.68
CA ARG A 83 3.59 -16.79 6.01
C ARG A 83 3.03 -17.97 6.81
N VAL A 84 3.11 -17.92 8.14
CA VAL A 84 2.65 -19.00 9.03
C VAL A 84 1.23 -18.79 9.55
N THR A 85 0.66 -17.61 9.35
CA THR A 85 -0.69 -17.27 9.83
C THR A 85 -1.74 -17.64 8.78
N HIS A 86 -2.78 -18.37 9.22
CA HIS A 86 -3.90 -18.81 8.39
C HIS A 86 -3.49 -19.61 7.14
N THR A 87 -2.39 -20.37 7.21
CA THR A 87 -1.81 -21.08 6.07
C THR A 87 -2.82 -21.96 5.34
N GLU A 88 -3.58 -22.78 6.06
CA GLU A 88 -4.60 -23.66 5.45
C GLU A 88 -5.68 -22.88 4.68
N ALA A 89 -6.10 -21.72 5.21
CA ALA A 89 -7.07 -20.88 4.53
C ALA A 89 -6.48 -20.29 3.25
N LYS A 90 -5.23 -19.82 3.30
CA LYS A 90 -4.51 -19.31 2.13
C LYS A 90 -4.28 -20.39 1.09
N GLU A 91 -3.98 -21.61 1.50
CA GLU A 91 -3.84 -22.74 0.59
C GLU A 91 -5.15 -23.08 -0.12
N ARG A 92 -6.29 -23.06 0.60
CA ARG A 92 -7.61 -23.25 -0.02
C ARG A 92 -7.91 -22.16 -1.05
N VAL A 93 -7.64 -20.90 -0.71
CA VAL A 93 -7.79 -19.76 -1.65
C VAL A 93 -6.87 -19.95 -2.85
N GLY A 94 -5.59 -20.24 -2.62
CA GLY A 94 -4.59 -20.43 -3.66
C GLY A 94 -4.96 -21.54 -4.63
N ARG A 95 -5.42 -22.69 -4.12
CA ARG A 95 -5.85 -23.82 -4.95
C ARG A 95 -7.08 -23.47 -5.79
N MET A 96 -8.08 -22.81 -5.21
CA MET A 96 -9.27 -22.38 -5.94
C MET A 96 -8.91 -21.38 -7.05
N ALA A 97 -8.12 -20.35 -6.72
CA ALA A 97 -7.70 -19.33 -7.66
C ALA A 97 -6.82 -19.89 -8.79
N ALA A 98 -5.90 -20.82 -8.48
CA ALA A 98 -5.11 -21.51 -9.51
C ALA A 98 -6.00 -22.28 -10.50
N GLY A 99 -7.09 -22.90 -10.02
CA GLY A 99 -8.07 -23.58 -10.88
C GLY A 99 -8.92 -22.65 -11.77
N MET A 100 -8.84 -21.33 -11.58
CA MET A 100 -9.50 -20.34 -12.45
C MET A 100 -8.65 -19.94 -13.65
N VAL A 101 -7.36 -20.28 -13.64
CA VAL A 101 -6.41 -19.99 -14.72
C VAL A 101 -6.61 -21.01 -15.83
N LYS A 102 -6.54 -20.55 -17.09
CA LYS A 102 -6.68 -21.41 -18.27
C LYS A 102 -5.36 -21.49 -19.04
N PRO A 103 -5.15 -22.57 -19.80
CA PRO A 103 -3.99 -22.67 -20.68
C PRO A 103 -3.92 -21.50 -21.66
N GLY A 104 -2.72 -20.97 -21.89
CA GLY A 104 -2.48 -19.87 -22.82
C GLY A 104 -2.67 -18.47 -22.23
N GLU A 105 -3.17 -18.35 -20.99
CA GLU A 105 -3.41 -17.05 -20.37
C GLU A 105 -2.13 -16.34 -19.91
N SER A 106 -2.24 -15.03 -19.86
CA SER A 106 -1.31 -14.12 -19.20
C SER A 106 -1.95 -13.63 -17.91
N ILE A 107 -1.35 -13.97 -16.77
CA ILE A 107 -1.89 -13.60 -15.46
C ILE A 107 -0.88 -12.78 -14.68
N MET A 108 -1.38 -11.90 -13.83
CA MET A 108 -0.58 -11.22 -12.82
C MET A 108 -0.87 -11.76 -11.43
N LEU A 109 0.19 -12.11 -10.71
CA LEU A 109 0.15 -12.42 -9.28
C LEU A 109 0.80 -11.26 -8.53
N ASP A 110 -0.01 -10.52 -7.77
CA ASP A 110 0.50 -9.50 -6.85
C ASP A 110 1.32 -10.14 -5.72
N SER A 111 1.98 -9.29 -4.95
CA SER A 111 2.71 -9.64 -3.75
C SER A 111 1.85 -10.19 -2.61
N GLY A 112 2.44 -11.10 -1.86
CA GLY A 112 1.88 -11.56 -0.59
C GLY A 112 1.72 -13.07 -0.43
N THR A 113 1.53 -13.45 0.83
CA THR A 113 1.55 -14.87 1.24
C THR A 113 0.37 -15.70 0.72
N THR A 114 -0.71 -15.04 0.29
CA THR A 114 -1.90 -15.69 -0.29
C THR A 114 -1.71 -15.93 -1.79
N THR A 115 -1.23 -14.93 -2.54
CA THR A 115 -0.92 -15.06 -3.98
C THR A 115 0.24 -16.03 -4.20
N LEU A 116 1.19 -16.12 -3.27
CA LEU A 116 2.20 -17.18 -3.22
C LEU A 116 1.59 -18.59 -3.27
N GLN A 117 0.44 -18.82 -2.64
CA GLN A 117 -0.22 -20.13 -2.71
C GLN A 117 -0.78 -20.41 -4.11
N ILE A 118 -1.24 -19.39 -4.83
CA ILE A 118 -1.67 -19.53 -6.23
C ILE A 118 -0.48 -20.05 -7.05
N ALA A 119 0.68 -19.39 -6.95
CA ALA A 119 1.90 -19.79 -7.65
C ALA A 119 2.32 -21.24 -7.36
N ARG A 120 2.13 -21.72 -6.12
CA ARG A 120 2.41 -23.11 -5.74
C ARG A 120 1.48 -24.11 -6.42
N PHE A 121 0.19 -23.78 -6.51
CA PHE A 121 -0.84 -24.66 -7.06
C PHE A 121 -1.04 -24.54 -8.57
N LEU A 122 -0.43 -23.55 -9.24
CA LEU A 122 -0.42 -23.49 -10.70
C LEU A 122 0.18 -24.77 -11.29
N PRO A 123 -0.44 -25.38 -12.31
CA PRO A 123 0.14 -26.52 -12.98
C PRO A 123 1.38 -26.10 -13.81
N ASP A 124 2.34 -27.01 -13.99
CA ASP A 124 3.55 -26.79 -14.81
C ASP A 124 3.50 -27.59 -16.12
N ASP A 125 2.29 -27.80 -16.64
CA ASP A 125 2.05 -28.49 -17.89
C ASP A 125 1.38 -27.62 -18.97
N GLU A 126 1.11 -26.35 -18.67
CA GLU A 126 0.45 -25.37 -19.54
C GLU A 126 1.40 -24.26 -20.05
N ASP A 127 1.13 -23.73 -21.25
CA ASP A 127 1.79 -22.53 -21.77
C ASP A 127 1.18 -21.28 -21.10
N LEU A 128 1.64 -20.98 -19.88
CA LEU A 128 1.18 -19.84 -19.10
C LEU A 128 2.23 -18.73 -19.08
N THR A 129 1.81 -17.46 -19.15
CA THR A 129 2.66 -16.33 -18.78
C THR A 129 2.24 -15.80 -17.42
N VAL A 130 3.18 -15.75 -16.46
CA VAL A 130 2.94 -15.18 -15.14
C VAL A 130 3.79 -13.93 -14.96
N VAL A 131 3.12 -12.81 -14.73
CA VAL A 131 3.70 -11.53 -14.32
C VAL A 131 3.63 -11.41 -12.80
N THR A 132 4.71 -11.02 -12.14
CA THR A 132 4.69 -10.76 -10.69
C THR A 132 5.70 -9.69 -10.30
N ASN A 133 5.44 -8.97 -9.22
CA ASN A 133 6.40 -8.07 -8.57
C ASN A 133 6.95 -8.67 -7.27
N ASP A 134 6.71 -9.95 -6.98
CA ASP A 134 7.04 -10.57 -5.70
C ASP A 134 8.17 -11.61 -5.85
N PHE A 135 9.21 -11.44 -5.04
CA PHE A 135 10.39 -12.31 -5.06
C PHE A 135 10.07 -13.75 -4.61
N ASP A 136 9.17 -13.92 -3.64
CA ASP A 136 8.79 -15.24 -3.15
C ASP A 136 7.94 -15.99 -4.18
N VAL A 137 7.03 -15.27 -4.85
CA VAL A 137 6.27 -15.82 -5.99
C VAL A 137 7.24 -16.25 -7.09
N LEU A 138 8.18 -15.38 -7.47
CA LEU A 138 9.24 -15.71 -8.43
C LEU A 138 10.01 -16.97 -7.99
N SER A 139 10.41 -17.07 -6.72
CA SER A 139 11.19 -18.20 -6.20
C SER A 139 10.49 -19.55 -6.33
N VAL A 140 9.15 -19.56 -6.27
CA VAL A 140 8.34 -20.76 -6.52
C VAL A 140 8.22 -21.03 -8.02
N LEU A 141 7.95 -19.99 -8.81
CA LEU A 141 7.72 -20.12 -10.25
C LEU A 141 8.99 -20.56 -11.00
N VAL A 142 10.20 -20.19 -10.57
CA VAL A 142 11.44 -20.61 -11.27
C VAL A 142 11.65 -22.14 -11.29
N GLN A 143 10.95 -22.88 -10.43
CA GLN A 143 10.97 -24.35 -10.46
C GLN A 143 10.03 -24.93 -11.53
N LYS A 144 9.13 -24.12 -12.09
CA LYS A 144 8.15 -24.48 -13.12
C LYS A 144 8.71 -24.16 -14.51
N ARG A 145 8.96 -25.18 -15.32
CA ARG A 145 9.75 -25.06 -16.56
C ARG A 145 8.93 -24.64 -17.77
N LYS A 146 7.60 -24.80 -17.73
CA LYS A 146 6.71 -24.43 -18.84
C LYS A 146 6.10 -23.04 -18.67
N ILE A 147 6.09 -22.51 -17.45
CA ILE A 147 5.60 -21.16 -17.19
C ILE A 147 6.63 -20.13 -17.67
N LYS A 148 6.22 -19.23 -18.56
CA LYS A 148 6.97 -18.03 -18.89
C LYS A 148 6.79 -17.02 -17.75
N ILE A 149 7.89 -16.54 -17.20
CA ILE A 149 7.87 -15.64 -16.04
C ILE A 149 8.32 -14.24 -16.47
N VAL A 150 7.55 -13.23 -16.09
CA VAL A 150 7.91 -11.81 -16.22
C VAL A 150 7.97 -11.22 -14.82
N MET A 151 9.16 -10.87 -14.37
CA MET A 151 9.35 -10.20 -13.08
C MET A 151 9.33 -8.69 -13.27
N LEU A 152 8.41 -8.01 -12.61
CA LEU A 152 8.42 -6.55 -12.52
C LEU A 152 9.52 -6.12 -11.57
N GLY A 153 10.51 -5.40 -12.10
CA GLY A 153 11.61 -4.83 -11.31
C GLY A 153 11.19 -3.59 -10.52
N GLY A 154 12.16 -2.90 -9.93
CA GLY A 154 11.94 -1.69 -9.13
C GLY A 154 12.79 -1.68 -7.86
N GLU A 155 12.34 -0.93 -6.85
CA GLU A 155 12.93 -0.95 -5.52
C GLU A 155 12.36 -2.11 -4.70
N LEU A 156 13.24 -2.95 -4.15
CA LEU A 156 12.85 -4.07 -3.30
C LEU A 156 12.47 -3.58 -1.89
N ARG A 157 11.21 -3.77 -1.52
CA ARG A 157 10.74 -3.67 -0.15
C ARG A 157 10.95 -5.00 0.57
N ARG A 158 12.02 -5.11 1.34
CA ARG A 158 12.36 -6.33 2.10
C ARG A 158 11.26 -6.83 3.04
N ARG A 159 10.41 -5.93 3.54
CA ARG A 159 9.38 -6.26 4.52
C ARG A 159 8.31 -7.22 4.00
N ASN A 160 8.01 -7.17 2.71
CA ASN A 160 7.09 -8.09 2.03
C ASN A 160 7.73 -8.76 0.79
N MET A 161 9.04 -8.57 0.60
CA MET A 161 9.82 -9.15 -0.50
C MET A 161 9.29 -8.81 -1.90
N ALA A 162 8.71 -7.63 -2.06
CA ALA A 162 8.12 -7.18 -3.32
C ALA A 162 8.81 -5.92 -3.89
N PHE A 163 8.70 -5.75 -5.20
CA PHE A 163 9.27 -4.64 -5.94
C PHE A 163 8.21 -3.58 -6.23
N TYR A 164 8.59 -2.32 -6.03
CA TYR A 164 7.73 -1.15 -6.24
C TYR A 164 8.48 0.01 -6.89
N GLY A 165 7.73 1.04 -7.25
CA GLY A 165 8.25 2.30 -7.78
C GLY A 165 7.81 2.58 -9.20
N ALA A 166 8.18 3.74 -9.72
CA ALA A 166 7.70 4.24 -11.01
C ALA A 166 7.98 3.26 -12.17
N GLN A 167 9.12 2.56 -12.13
CA GLN A 167 9.49 1.57 -13.16
C GLN A 167 8.54 0.36 -13.13
N THR A 168 8.20 -0.13 -11.94
CA THR A 168 7.25 -1.24 -11.75
C THR A 168 5.87 -0.88 -12.29
N VAL A 169 5.41 0.34 -11.98
CA VAL A 169 4.10 0.84 -12.41
C VAL A 169 4.06 1.03 -13.92
N ALA A 170 5.08 1.70 -14.50
CA ALA A 170 5.15 1.97 -15.92
C ALA A 170 5.24 0.68 -16.77
N ALA A 171 5.88 -0.37 -16.25
CA ALA A 171 5.95 -1.65 -16.94
C ALA A 171 4.57 -2.27 -17.24
N LEU A 172 3.54 -1.96 -16.43
CA LEU A 172 2.19 -2.43 -16.67
C LEU A 172 1.51 -1.74 -17.87
N ASP A 173 2.00 -0.59 -18.32
CA ASP A 173 1.39 0.17 -19.42
C ASP A 173 1.50 -0.58 -20.77
N ASP A 174 2.52 -1.42 -20.91
CA ASP A 174 2.81 -2.19 -22.12
C ASP A 174 2.32 -3.65 -22.04
N MET A 175 1.51 -3.98 -21.03
CA MET A 175 1.04 -5.35 -20.79
C MET A 175 -0.47 -5.47 -20.92
N LEU A 176 -0.92 -6.47 -21.68
CA LEU A 176 -2.30 -6.93 -21.66
C LEU A 176 -2.35 -8.25 -20.90
N LEU A 177 -3.09 -8.27 -19.80
CA LEU A 177 -3.24 -9.42 -18.92
C LEU A 177 -4.68 -9.94 -18.98
N ASP A 178 -4.84 -11.26 -19.06
CA ASP A 178 -6.16 -11.90 -19.02
C ASP A 178 -6.76 -11.87 -17.61
N LYS A 179 -5.93 -12.01 -16.57
CA LYS A 179 -6.37 -11.97 -15.16
C LYS A 179 -5.34 -11.32 -14.24
N VAL A 180 -5.85 -10.71 -13.17
CA VAL A 180 -5.05 -10.23 -12.04
C VAL A 180 -5.56 -10.88 -10.76
N PHE A 181 -4.64 -11.44 -9.98
CA PHE A 181 -4.88 -11.90 -8.61
C PHE A 181 -4.20 -10.94 -7.65
N LEU A 182 -5.00 -10.05 -7.06
CA LEU A 182 -4.54 -8.94 -6.22
C LEU A 182 -4.67 -9.29 -4.73
N GLY A 183 -3.56 -9.19 -3.99
CA GLY A 183 -3.56 -9.24 -2.53
C GLY A 183 -3.91 -7.86 -1.97
N VAL A 184 -4.73 -7.81 -0.92
CA VAL A 184 -5.15 -6.52 -0.32
C VAL A 184 -5.12 -6.60 1.20
N ASP A 185 -4.66 -5.52 1.86
CA ASP A 185 -4.77 -5.38 3.32
C ASP A 185 -6.20 -5.02 3.74
N GLY A 186 -6.94 -4.33 2.86
CA GLY A 186 -8.35 -4.01 3.07
C GLY A 186 -9.10 -3.76 1.76
N LEU A 187 -10.40 -4.01 1.81
CA LEU A 187 -11.34 -3.73 0.72
C LEU A 187 -12.56 -3.01 1.30
N ASP A 188 -12.84 -1.84 0.76
CA ASP A 188 -13.99 -1.01 1.13
C ASP A 188 -14.81 -0.72 -0.14
N ILE A 189 -16.14 -0.74 -0.03
CA ILE A 189 -17.03 -0.62 -1.18
C ILE A 189 -16.92 0.78 -1.83
N GLU A 190 -16.69 1.82 -1.03
CA GLU A 190 -16.59 3.20 -1.51
C GLU A 190 -15.13 3.59 -1.83
N ARG A 191 -14.17 3.10 -1.03
CA ARG A 191 -12.75 3.50 -1.13
C ARG A 191 -11.92 2.53 -1.97
N GLY A 192 -12.47 1.37 -2.32
CA GLY A 192 -11.78 0.33 -3.07
C GLY A 192 -10.72 -0.40 -2.24
N VAL A 193 -9.63 -0.77 -2.91
CA VAL A 193 -8.51 -1.49 -2.32
C VAL A 193 -7.63 -0.54 -1.50
N THR A 194 -7.29 -0.95 -0.28
CA THR A 194 -6.46 -0.17 0.63
C THR A 194 -5.23 -0.96 1.09
N THR A 195 -4.12 -0.25 1.25
CA THR A 195 -2.85 -0.76 1.80
C THR A 195 -2.19 0.32 2.65
N HIS A 196 -1.33 -0.09 3.58
CA HIS A 196 -0.57 0.82 4.43
C HIS A 196 0.67 1.40 3.74
N HIS A 197 1.04 0.89 2.56
CA HIS A 197 2.25 1.27 1.84
C HIS A 197 1.94 2.03 0.55
N GLU A 198 2.36 3.29 0.47
CA GLU A 198 1.99 4.19 -0.64
C GLU A 198 2.48 3.71 -2.03
N PRO A 199 3.72 3.21 -2.21
CA PRO A 199 4.15 2.63 -3.48
C PRO A 199 3.34 1.39 -3.90
N GLU A 200 2.85 0.61 -2.94
CA GLU A 200 1.96 -0.53 -3.21
C GLU A 200 0.58 -0.03 -3.64
N ALA A 201 0.06 1.02 -2.99
CA ALA A 201 -1.21 1.64 -3.39
C ALA A 201 -1.17 2.19 -4.82
N GLN A 202 -0.02 2.77 -5.23
CA GLN A 202 0.18 3.24 -6.61
C GLN A 202 0.14 2.09 -7.61
N LEU A 203 0.82 0.98 -7.31
CA LEU A 203 0.85 -0.20 -8.18
C LEU A 203 -0.54 -0.85 -8.27
N ASN A 204 -1.19 -1.08 -7.12
CA ASN A 204 -2.52 -1.68 -7.06
C ASN A 204 -3.54 -0.88 -7.87
N ARG A 205 -3.50 0.45 -7.81
CA ARG A 205 -4.36 1.31 -8.63
C ARG A 205 -4.15 1.13 -10.13
N ARG A 206 -2.96 0.71 -10.58
CA ARG A 206 -2.71 0.42 -11.99
C ARG A 206 -3.20 -0.96 -12.41
N MET A 207 -3.33 -1.89 -11.46
CA MET A 207 -3.80 -3.25 -11.70
C MET A 207 -5.33 -3.36 -11.83
N VAL A 208 -6.10 -2.41 -11.27
CA VAL A 208 -7.57 -2.38 -11.28
C VAL A 208 -8.15 -1.18 -12.01
#